data_AF-A0A7K1LT71-F1
#
_entry.id   AF-A0A7K1LT71-F1
#
_cell.length_a   1.000
_cell.length_b   1.000
_cell.length_c   1.000
_cell.angle_alpha   90.00
_cell.angle_beta   90.00
_cell.angle_gamma   90.00
#
_symmetry.space_group_name_H-M   'P 1'
#
loop_
_entity.id
_entity.type
_entity.pdbx_description
1 polymer ?
#
loop_
_entity_poly.entity_id
_entity_poly.type
_entity_poly.pdbx_seq_one_letter_code
_entity_poly.pdbx_strand_id
1 'polypeptide(L)'
;QKKADRLYNDFAYLEATEVYKELIENEYNVTYNSKKLGDTYMRLRSPENAVHYYGDVIEDTSLSPEYYYKYAQALRGVKRYEESRQWLKKYLESGRGSEEIRAMLNRDEYKSKATYKLQPAPFNTGVSDFGVFVKDDKVYFVSARAEGVDVKEKTYAWNGEPFLDIYVMDK
;
A
#
# COMPACT_ATOMS: atom_id res chain seq x y z
N GLN A 1 -6.99 -19.89 6.54
CA GLN A 1 -7.73 -18.90 5.71
C GLN A 1 -8.70 -18.02 6.49
N LYS A 2 -9.78 -18.54 7.12
CA LYS A 2 -10.76 -17.69 7.87
C LYS A 2 -10.13 -16.71 8.87
N LYS A 3 -9.05 -17.13 9.56
CA LYS A 3 -8.26 -16.26 10.45
C LYS A 3 -7.64 -15.07 9.70
N ALA A 4 -7.00 -15.32 8.55
CA ALA A 4 -6.40 -14.29 7.71
C ALA A 4 -7.46 -13.33 7.15
N ASP A 5 -8.60 -13.86 6.69
CA ASP A 5 -9.71 -13.05 6.21
C ASP A 5 -10.28 -12.15 7.32
N ARG A 6 -10.40 -12.67 8.55
CA ARG A 6 -10.84 -11.89 9.71
C ARG A 6 -9.85 -10.76 10.02
N LEU A 7 -8.55 -11.07 10.13
CA LEU A 7 -7.51 -10.06 10.38
C LEU A 7 -7.53 -8.96 9.31
N TYR A 8 -7.68 -9.34 8.04
CA TYR A 8 -7.82 -8.39 6.93
C TYR A 8 -9.03 -7.47 7.10
N ASN A 9 -10.18 -8.03 7.46
CA ASN A 9 -11.42 -7.26 7.65
C ASN A 9 -11.38 -6.37 8.89
N ASP A 10 -10.62 -6.78 9.91
CA ASP A 10 -10.38 -6.02 11.15
C ASP A 10 -9.25 -4.99 10.99
N PHE A 11 -8.75 -4.78 9.75
CA PHE A 11 -7.64 -3.88 9.40
C PHE A 11 -6.28 -4.24 10.02
N ALA A 12 -6.14 -5.44 10.58
CA ALA A 12 -4.89 -5.98 11.12
C ALA A 12 -4.03 -6.55 9.97
N TYR A 13 -3.57 -5.67 9.08
CA TYR A 13 -2.98 -6.06 7.81
C TYR A 13 -1.60 -6.70 7.98
N LEU A 14 -0.78 -6.25 8.93
CA LEU A 14 0.51 -6.90 9.19
C LEU A 14 0.33 -8.34 9.65
N GLU A 15 -0.57 -8.60 10.57
CA GLU A 15 -0.84 -9.96 11.04
C GLU A 15 -1.50 -10.79 9.95
N ALA A 16 -2.35 -10.18 9.12
CA ALA A 16 -2.94 -10.86 7.97
C ALA A 16 -1.87 -11.32 6.97
N THR A 17 -0.81 -10.53 6.71
CA THR A 17 0.25 -10.95 5.76
C THR A 17 0.92 -12.24 6.23
N GLU A 18 1.21 -12.35 7.52
CA GLU A 18 1.89 -13.53 8.06
C GLU A 18 1.03 -14.80 7.92
N VAL A 19 -0.27 -14.70 8.25
CA VAL A 19 -1.17 -15.85 8.12
C VAL A 19 -1.43 -16.21 6.64
N TYR A 20 -1.51 -15.25 5.73
CA TYR A 20 -1.65 -15.56 4.30
C TYR A 20 -0.39 -16.23 3.74
N LYS A 21 0.81 -15.77 4.11
CA LYS A 21 2.08 -16.41 3.73
C LYS A 21 2.15 -17.86 4.19
N GLU A 22 1.84 -18.10 5.46
CA GLU A 22 1.84 -19.46 6.03
C GLU A 22 0.89 -20.39 5.24
N LEU A 23 -0.28 -19.90 4.81
CA LEU A 23 -1.20 -20.69 3.99
C LEU A 23 -0.65 -21.00 2.60
N ILE A 24 0.07 -20.06 1.99
CA ILE A 24 0.72 -20.24 0.68
C ILE A 24 1.87 -21.25 0.78
N GLU A 25 2.72 -21.11 1.81
CA GLU A 25 3.83 -22.03 2.09
C GLU A 25 3.37 -23.46 2.33
N ASN A 26 2.18 -23.63 2.94
CA ASN A 26 1.54 -24.93 3.14
C ASN A 26 0.68 -25.39 1.94
N GLU A 27 0.82 -24.75 0.77
CA GLU A 27 0.10 -25.06 -0.47
C GLU A 27 -1.44 -25.03 -0.35
N TYR A 28 -1.97 -24.36 0.68
CA TYR A 28 -3.41 -24.30 0.92
C TYR A 28 -4.05 -23.16 0.13
N ASN A 29 -4.90 -23.49 -0.85
CA ASN A 29 -5.68 -22.52 -1.63
C ASN A 29 -4.82 -21.35 -2.16
N VAL A 30 -3.69 -21.68 -2.79
CA VAL A 30 -2.61 -20.75 -3.15
C VAL A 30 -3.10 -19.57 -3.98
N THR A 31 -3.94 -19.80 -5.01
CA THR A 31 -4.48 -18.70 -5.83
C THR A 31 -5.25 -17.69 -4.99
N TYR A 32 -6.12 -18.15 -4.07
CA TYR A 32 -6.89 -17.26 -3.20
C TYR A 32 -6.01 -16.51 -2.21
N ASN A 33 -5.08 -17.21 -1.55
CA ASN A 33 -4.27 -16.59 -0.52
C ASN A 33 -3.24 -15.62 -1.13
N SER A 34 -2.68 -15.91 -2.30
CA SER A 34 -1.74 -15.01 -2.99
C SER A 34 -2.42 -13.71 -3.44
N LYS A 35 -3.61 -13.79 -4.04
CA LYS A 35 -4.34 -12.58 -4.45
C LYS A 35 -4.80 -11.74 -3.25
N LYS A 36 -5.20 -12.39 -2.14
CA LYS A 36 -5.53 -11.70 -0.88
C LYS A 36 -4.31 -11.11 -0.18
N LEU A 37 -3.16 -11.77 -0.26
CA LEU A 37 -1.89 -11.27 0.24
C LEU A 37 -1.45 -10.04 -0.56
N GLY A 38 -1.56 -10.07 -1.89
CA GLY A 38 -1.35 -8.90 -2.74
C GLY A 38 -2.26 -7.73 -2.36
N ASP A 39 -3.56 -7.98 -2.14
CA ASP A 39 -4.50 -6.96 -1.65
C ASP A 39 -4.07 -6.38 -0.29
N THR A 40 -3.53 -7.21 0.60
CA THR A 40 -3.06 -6.82 1.92
C THR A 40 -1.84 -5.93 1.81
N TYR A 41 -0.89 -6.28 0.95
CA TYR A 41 0.28 -5.44 0.68
C TYR A 41 -0.05 -4.09 0.06
N MET A 42 -1.08 -4.02 -0.80
CA MET A 42 -1.56 -2.74 -1.30
C MET A 42 -2.14 -1.84 -0.19
N ARG A 43 -2.78 -2.42 0.84
CA ARG A 43 -3.24 -1.68 2.03
C ARG A 43 -2.08 -1.17 2.89
N LEU A 44 -0.98 -1.92 2.91
CA LEU A 44 0.28 -1.56 3.59
C LEU A 44 1.17 -0.61 2.77
N ARG A 45 0.70 -0.12 1.60
CA ARG A 45 1.49 0.72 0.68
C ARG A 45 2.82 0.06 0.27
N SER A 46 2.82 -1.27 0.13
CA SER A 46 3.96 -2.06 -0.35
C SER A 46 3.67 -2.66 -1.73
N PRO A 47 3.66 -1.82 -2.79
CA PRO A 47 3.36 -2.31 -4.13
C PRO A 47 4.39 -3.32 -4.64
N GLU A 48 5.63 -3.31 -4.14
CA GLU A 48 6.70 -4.26 -4.48
C GLU A 48 6.30 -5.70 -4.12
N ASN A 49 5.84 -5.89 -2.88
CA ASN A 49 5.35 -7.18 -2.42
C ASN A 49 4.04 -7.56 -3.11
N ALA A 50 3.14 -6.60 -3.33
CA ALA A 50 1.89 -6.86 -4.04
C ALA A 50 2.14 -7.35 -5.48
N VAL A 51 3.09 -6.75 -6.18
CA VAL A 51 3.49 -7.17 -7.53
C VAL A 51 3.99 -8.60 -7.56
N HIS A 52 4.76 -9.03 -6.56
CA HIS A 52 5.23 -10.41 -6.45
C HIS A 52 4.05 -11.39 -6.36
N TYR A 53 3.21 -11.27 -5.33
CA TYR A 53 2.13 -12.23 -5.09
C TYR A 53 0.99 -12.17 -6.09
N TYR A 54 0.70 -11.00 -6.67
CA TYR A 54 -0.23 -10.94 -7.81
C TYR A 54 0.38 -11.62 -9.04
N GLY A 55 1.67 -11.38 -9.32
CA GLY A 55 2.36 -11.94 -10.48
C GLY A 55 2.37 -13.47 -10.50
N ASP A 56 2.50 -14.11 -9.33
CA ASP A 56 2.50 -15.57 -9.20
C ASP A 56 1.19 -16.22 -9.68
N VAL A 57 0.09 -15.48 -9.67
CA VAL A 57 -1.25 -16.01 -9.97
C VAL A 57 -1.94 -15.33 -11.14
N ILE A 58 -1.41 -14.22 -11.68
CA ILE A 58 -2.15 -13.35 -12.60
C ILE A 58 -2.54 -14.02 -13.93
N GLU A 59 -1.82 -15.07 -14.33
CA GLU A 59 -2.11 -15.86 -15.54
C GLU A 59 -3.13 -17.00 -15.27
N ASP A 60 -3.60 -17.17 -14.03
CA ASP A 60 -4.69 -18.10 -13.70
C ASP A 60 -6.02 -17.58 -14.28
N THR A 61 -6.57 -18.34 -15.24
CA THR A 61 -7.81 -17.99 -15.94
C THR A 61 -9.06 -17.96 -15.06
N SER A 62 -9.00 -18.53 -13.85
CA SER A 62 -10.09 -18.48 -12.87
C SER A 62 -10.17 -17.14 -12.12
N LEU A 63 -9.15 -16.28 -12.26
CA LEU A 63 -9.16 -14.97 -11.62
C LEU A 63 -10.23 -14.06 -12.19
N SER A 64 -10.89 -13.32 -11.28
CA SER A 64 -11.73 -12.21 -11.67
C SER A 64 -10.88 -11.16 -12.41
N PRO A 65 -11.36 -10.60 -13.53
CA PRO A 65 -10.64 -9.56 -14.26
C PRO A 65 -10.26 -8.34 -13.41
N GLU A 66 -10.95 -8.09 -12.30
CA GLU A 66 -10.58 -7.06 -11.31
C GLU A 66 -9.12 -7.15 -10.86
N TYR A 67 -8.52 -8.35 -10.83
CA TYR A 67 -7.12 -8.51 -10.48
C TYR A 67 -6.15 -8.00 -11.55
N TYR A 68 -6.55 -7.91 -12.82
CA TYR A 68 -5.74 -7.24 -13.85
C TYR A 68 -5.58 -5.77 -13.53
N TYR A 69 -6.65 -5.11 -13.09
CA TYR A 69 -6.61 -3.71 -12.66
C TYR A 69 -5.76 -3.53 -11.40
N LYS A 70 -5.95 -4.36 -10.38
CA LYS A 70 -5.16 -4.31 -9.14
C LYS A 70 -3.68 -4.55 -9.38
N TYR A 71 -3.34 -5.54 -10.21
CA TYR A 71 -1.95 -5.81 -10.58
C TYR A 71 -1.35 -4.65 -11.36
N ALA A 72 -2.10 -4.10 -12.31
CA ALA A 72 -1.68 -2.90 -13.03
C ALA A 72 -1.42 -1.71 -12.08
N GLN A 73 -2.23 -1.50 -11.05
CA GLN A 73 -1.99 -0.46 -10.06
C GLN A 73 -0.71 -0.71 -9.25
N ALA A 74 -0.49 -1.95 -8.80
CA ALA A 74 0.72 -2.34 -8.07
C ALA A 74 1.98 -2.10 -8.93
N LEU A 75 1.93 -2.49 -10.21
CA LEU A 75 2.99 -2.23 -11.19
C LEU A 75 3.30 -0.73 -11.35
N ARG A 76 2.28 0.14 -11.36
CA ARG A 76 2.52 1.61 -11.36
C ARG A 76 3.18 2.09 -10.08
N GLY A 77 2.82 1.51 -8.92
CA GLY A 77 3.43 1.83 -7.63
C GLY A 77 4.94 1.62 -7.64
N VAL A 78 5.40 0.56 -8.34
CA VAL A 78 6.84 0.27 -8.55
C VAL A 78 7.40 0.83 -9.86
N LYS A 79 6.69 1.76 -10.51
CA LYS A 79 7.12 2.43 -11.74
C LYS A 79 7.31 1.51 -12.97
N ARG A 80 6.73 0.31 -12.98
CA ARG A 80 6.68 -0.61 -14.12
C ARG A 80 5.50 -0.26 -15.03
N TYR A 81 5.56 0.91 -15.67
CA TYR A 81 4.42 1.50 -16.38
C TYR A 81 4.03 0.76 -17.65
N GLU A 82 5.00 0.26 -18.41
CA GLU A 82 4.79 -0.51 -19.64
C GLU A 82 3.95 -1.76 -19.36
N GLU A 83 4.35 -2.52 -18.34
CA GLU A 83 3.65 -3.74 -17.93
C GLU A 83 2.27 -3.41 -17.36
N SER A 84 2.17 -2.34 -16.56
CA SER A 84 0.87 -1.85 -16.09
C SER A 84 -0.08 -1.58 -17.27
N ARG A 85 0.40 -0.91 -18.32
CA ARG A 85 -0.42 -0.62 -19.52
C ARG A 85 -0.87 -1.90 -20.23
N GLN A 86 -0.08 -2.96 -20.23
CA GLN A 86 -0.49 -4.27 -20.79
C GLN A 86 -1.66 -4.87 -20.00
N TRP A 87 -1.58 -4.85 -18.67
CA TRP A 87 -2.63 -5.39 -17.81
C TRP A 87 -3.90 -4.53 -17.78
N LEU A 88 -3.78 -3.20 -17.91
CA LEU A 88 -4.93 -2.33 -18.11
C LEU A 88 -5.65 -2.61 -19.43
N LYS A 89 -4.94 -2.97 -20.50
CA LYS A 89 -5.57 -3.39 -21.77
C LYS A 89 -6.36 -4.68 -21.60
N LYS A 90 -5.76 -5.71 -20.97
CA LYS A 90 -6.46 -6.96 -20.62
C LYS A 90 -7.70 -6.69 -19.75
N TYR A 91 -7.62 -5.74 -18.81
CA TYR A 91 -8.79 -5.32 -18.02
C TYR A 91 -9.90 -4.74 -18.90
N LEU A 92 -9.58 -3.80 -19.80
CA LEU A 92 -10.56 -3.21 -20.73
C LEU A 92 -11.20 -4.25 -21.65
N GLU A 93 -10.41 -5.21 -22.14
CA GLU A 93 -10.86 -6.32 -23.01
C GLU A 93 -11.87 -7.25 -22.29
N SER A 94 -11.83 -7.31 -20.95
CA SER A 94 -12.83 -8.04 -20.16
C SER A 94 -14.22 -7.39 -20.11
N GLY A 95 -14.42 -6.26 -20.81
CA GLY A 95 -15.66 -5.49 -20.80
C GLY A 95 -15.85 -4.62 -19.55
N ARG A 96 -14.87 -4.61 -18.65
CA ARG A 96 -14.83 -3.79 -17.43
C ARG A 96 -13.86 -2.64 -17.69
N GLY A 97 -14.39 -1.47 -17.99
CA GLY A 97 -13.55 -0.34 -18.35
C GLY A 97 -14.26 0.99 -18.18
N SER A 98 -13.52 1.97 -17.70
CA SER A 98 -14.00 3.33 -17.52
C SER A 98 -13.16 4.30 -18.37
N GLU A 99 -13.67 5.51 -18.56
CA GLU A 99 -12.93 6.55 -19.31
C GLU A 99 -11.62 6.90 -18.61
N GLU A 100 -11.57 6.83 -17.29
CA GLU A 100 -10.37 7.03 -16.49
C GLU A 100 -9.28 6.02 -16.83
N ILE A 101 -9.64 4.74 -17.05
CA ILE A 101 -8.67 3.70 -17.42
C ILE A 101 -8.14 3.92 -18.83
N ARG A 102 -9.01 4.34 -19.76
CA ARG A 102 -8.57 4.75 -21.11
C ARG A 102 -7.63 5.94 -21.05
N ALA A 103 -7.92 6.92 -20.20
CA ALA A 103 -7.04 8.06 -19.96
C ALA A 103 -5.69 7.63 -19.33
N MET A 104 -5.67 6.63 -18.45
CA MET A 104 -4.44 6.09 -17.87
C MET A 104 -3.53 5.42 -18.91
N LEU A 105 -4.09 4.82 -19.97
CA LEU A 105 -3.33 4.23 -21.07
C LEU A 105 -2.67 5.29 -21.96
N ASN A 106 -3.32 6.44 -22.13
CA ASN A 106 -2.93 7.49 -23.08
C ASN A 106 -2.17 8.64 -22.42
N ARG A 107 -2.07 8.68 -21.09
CA ARG A 107 -1.28 9.69 -20.39
C ARG A 107 0.22 9.42 -20.56
N ASP A 108 0.93 10.44 -21.03
CA ASP A 108 2.37 10.51 -20.89
C ASP A 108 2.77 10.38 -19.42
N GLU A 109 3.89 9.70 -19.19
CA GLU A 109 4.42 9.52 -17.86
C GLU A 109 4.75 10.88 -17.24
N TYR A 110 4.27 11.08 -16.02
CA TYR A 110 4.59 12.30 -15.27
C TYR A 110 6.10 12.34 -15.00
N LYS A 111 6.80 13.14 -15.79
CA LYS A 111 8.18 13.51 -15.52
C LYS A 111 8.17 14.71 -14.59
N SER A 112 8.45 14.46 -13.31
CA SER A 112 8.61 15.53 -12.34
C SER A 112 9.66 16.52 -12.84
N LYS A 113 9.28 17.78 -12.97
CA LYS A 113 10.20 18.89 -13.24
C LYS A 113 10.83 19.44 -11.96
N ALA A 114 10.75 18.69 -10.84
CA ALA A 114 11.24 19.15 -9.55
C ALA A 114 12.73 19.55 -9.67
N THR A 115 13.00 20.82 -9.36
CA THR A 115 14.34 21.42 -9.34
C THR A 115 14.96 21.42 -7.94
N TYR A 116 14.26 20.83 -6.97
CA TYR A 116 14.63 20.81 -5.57
C TYR A 116 14.95 19.38 -5.09
N LYS A 117 15.80 19.29 -4.07
CA LYS A 117 16.02 18.05 -3.31
C LYS A 117 15.32 18.19 -1.98
N LEU A 118 14.58 17.15 -1.58
CA LEU A 118 13.99 17.05 -0.26
C LEU A 118 15.01 16.45 0.70
N GLN A 119 15.03 16.97 1.93
CA GLN A 119 15.84 16.46 3.02
C GLN A 119 14.92 16.36 4.25
N PRO A 120 15.07 15.34 5.10
CA PRO A 120 14.36 15.28 6.36
C PRO A 120 14.64 16.52 7.20
N ALA A 121 13.60 17.05 7.86
CA ALA A 121 13.77 18.07 8.88
C ALA A 121 14.42 17.45 10.14
N PRO A 122 15.10 18.24 10.98
CA PRO A 122 15.77 17.73 12.18
C PRO A 122 14.85 16.96 13.15
N PHE A 123 13.54 17.25 13.13
CA PHE A 123 12.56 16.60 13.99
C PHE A 123 11.93 15.34 13.38
N ASN A 124 12.25 14.98 12.13
CA ASN A 124 11.75 13.73 11.54
C ASN A 124 12.35 12.52 12.24
N THR A 125 11.56 11.46 12.30
CA THR A 125 11.82 10.19 12.98
C THR A 125 11.83 9.04 11.95
N GLY A 126 12.06 7.82 12.44
CA GLY A 126 11.95 6.61 11.62
C GLY A 126 10.51 6.12 11.38
N VAL A 127 9.52 6.78 11.98
CA VAL A 127 8.09 6.47 11.83
C VAL A 127 7.37 7.57 11.05
N SER A 128 6.06 7.43 10.85
CA SER A 128 5.26 8.42 10.13
C SER A 128 5.31 9.82 10.77
N ASP A 129 5.79 10.83 10.04
CA ASP A 129 5.74 12.26 10.39
C ASP A 129 5.16 13.08 9.22
N PHE A 130 4.10 13.85 9.44
CA PHE A 130 3.46 14.64 8.38
C PHE A 130 2.57 15.77 8.92
N GLY A 131 1.90 16.50 8.02
CA GLY A 131 0.86 17.46 8.40
C GLY A 131 1.39 18.70 9.14
N VAL A 132 2.56 19.19 8.74
CA VAL A 132 3.20 20.34 9.40
C VAL A 132 2.36 21.61 9.22
N PHE A 133 2.14 22.32 10.32
CA PHE A 133 1.43 23.60 10.37
C PHE A 133 2.15 24.56 11.34
N VAL A 134 2.31 25.83 10.95
CA VAL A 134 3.01 26.84 11.77
C VAL A 134 2.02 27.90 12.24
N LYS A 135 2.03 28.18 13.55
CA LYS A 135 1.21 29.23 14.17
C LYS A 135 1.89 29.75 15.43
N ASP A 136 1.92 31.08 15.60
CA ASP A 136 2.41 31.77 16.80
C ASP A 136 3.82 31.30 17.24
N ASP A 137 4.76 31.26 16.30
CA ASP A 137 6.15 30.77 16.47
C ASP A 137 6.29 29.30 16.94
N LYS A 138 5.22 28.52 16.77
CA LYS A 138 5.20 27.08 17.03
C LYS A 138 5.00 26.28 15.75
N VAL A 139 5.66 25.14 15.70
CA VAL A 139 5.50 24.12 14.66
C VAL A 139 4.67 22.99 15.24
N TYR A 140 3.51 22.76 14.63
CA TYR A 140 2.63 21.62 14.90
C TYR A 140 2.84 20.57 13.82
N PHE A 141 2.84 19.30 14.18
CA PHE A 141 2.92 18.20 13.23
C PHE A 141 2.27 16.94 13.80
N VAL A 142 1.87 16.04 12.91
CA VAL A 142 1.32 14.73 13.27
C VAL A 142 2.44 13.70 13.19
N SER A 143 2.52 12.84 14.19
CA SER A 143 3.57 11.82 14.25
C SER A 143 3.10 10.54 14.93
N ALA A 144 3.61 9.39 14.46
CA ALA A 144 3.47 8.09 15.12
C ALA A 144 4.57 7.82 16.17
N ARG A 145 5.41 8.81 16.50
CA ARG A 145 6.32 8.73 17.64
C ARG A 145 5.52 8.49 18.93
N ALA A 146 6.13 7.84 19.91
CA ALA A 146 5.49 7.54 21.19
C ALA A 146 6.33 8.11 22.35
N GLU A 147 6.75 9.36 22.22
CA GLU A 147 7.50 10.06 23.27
C GLU A 147 6.63 10.19 24.53
N GLY A 148 7.13 9.66 25.67
CA GLY A 148 6.46 9.79 26.97
C GLY A 148 5.22 8.91 27.17
N VAL A 149 4.94 7.96 26.27
CA VAL A 149 3.80 7.04 26.35
C VAL A 149 4.29 5.59 26.33
N ASP A 150 3.70 4.71 27.14
CA ASP A 150 3.96 3.28 27.06
C ASP A 150 3.42 2.73 25.73
N VAL A 151 4.34 2.38 24.82
CA VAL A 151 4.05 1.98 23.44
C VAL A 151 3.28 0.66 23.39
N LYS A 152 3.41 -0.20 24.41
CA LYS A 152 2.81 -1.55 24.41
C LYS A 152 1.28 -1.55 24.38
N GLU A 153 0.63 -0.46 24.80
CA GLU A 153 -0.84 -0.37 24.81
C GLU A 153 -1.43 0.30 23.55
N LYS A 154 -0.60 0.80 22.62
CA LYS A 154 -1.04 1.70 21.55
C LYS A 154 -0.44 1.41 20.16
N THR A 155 -0.11 0.17 19.85
CA THR A 155 0.32 -0.20 18.49
C THR A 155 -0.90 -0.33 17.56
N TYR A 156 -0.87 0.36 16.44
CA TYR A 156 -1.88 0.29 15.41
C TYR A 156 -1.67 -0.95 14.52
N ALA A 157 -2.61 -1.91 14.59
CA ALA A 157 -2.51 -3.19 13.88
C ALA A 157 -2.42 -3.06 12.34
N TRP A 158 -2.80 -1.92 11.78
CA TRP A 158 -2.67 -1.70 10.32
C TRP A 158 -1.22 -1.75 9.88
N ASN A 159 -0.33 -1.01 10.54
CA ASN A 159 1.04 -0.79 10.09
C ASN A 159 2.10 -1.08 11.16
N GLY A 160 1.71 -1.49 12.36
CA GLY A 160 2.62 -1.83 13.45
C GLY A 160 3.31 -0.63 14.08
N GLU A 161 2.90 0.59 13.74
CA GLU A 161 3.39 1.82 14.37
C GLU A 161 2.47 2.22 15.54
N PRO A 162 2.95 3.07 16.47
CA PRO A 162 2.08 3.67 17.47
C PRO A 162 0.96 4.50 16.83
N PHE A 163 -0.14 4.71 17.56
CA PHE A 163 -1.19 5.64 17.13
C PHE A 163 -0.64 7.06 16.95
N LEU A 164 -1.17 7.76 15.94
CA LEU A 164 -0.81 9.14 15.63
C LEU A 164 -1.24 10.10 16.75
N ASP A 165 -0.37 11.05 17.07
CA ASP A 165 -0.67 12.19 17.95
C ASP A 165 -0.18 13.51 17.33
N ILE A 166 -0.62 14.63 17.89
CA ILE A 166 -0.21 15.97 17.51
C ILE A 166 0.90 16.44 18.45
N TYR A 167 2.05 16.78 17.87
CA TYR A 167 3.20 17.31 18.57
C TYR A 167 3.37 18.79 18.27
N VAL A 168 3.98 19.49 19.22
CA VAL A 168 4.29 20.91 19.11
C VAL A 168 5.73 21.15 19.53
N MET A 169 6.43 22.01 18.79
CA MET A 169 7.77 22.49 19.15
C MET A 169 7.90 23.98 18.82
N ASP A 170 8.84 24.65 19.49
CA ASP A 170 9.24 26.00 19.10
C ASP A 170 9.95 25.94 17.74
N LYS A 171 9.78 26.99 16.93
CA LYS A 171 10.32 27.09 15.58
C LYS A 171 11.84 27.23 15.52
#